data_AF-A0A7V6TY81-F1
#
_entry.id   AF-A0A7V6TY81-F1
#
_cell.length_a   1.000
_cell.length_b   1.000
_cell.length_c   1.000
_cell.angle_alpha   90.00
_cell.angle_beta   90.00
_cell.angle_gamma   90.00
#
_symmetry.space_group_name_H-M   'P 1'
#
loop_
_entity.id
_entity.type
_entity.pdbx_description
1 polymer ?
#
loop_
_entity_poly.entity_id
_entity_poly.type
_entity_poly.pdbx_seq_one_letter_code
_entity_poly.pdbx_strand_id
1 'polypeptide(L)'
;MVKASEIIQKAQTLLIDPEAVRWPLPELAGWIDSAINAILIAKPSANTHSITVDLEKGTKQKLPTDIDPRPMMFIAARRNINADGTPGKAVTPVSIQKMDMSDPDWHSERRKRAAALHYLFDEKNPTEYFVYPANDGKGKLDITVACEVAPIVPTGDPDDIKSYDVPVGLPEPYSEPIIDYVCYRAQTKDATGADAGRGALHYQAFAQAIGIKTQVEANSSPNARRTG
;
A
#
# COMPACT_ATOMS: atom_id res chain seq x y z
N MET A 1 -5.91 -13.46 9.39
CA MET A 1 -6.17 -12.17 8.71
C MET A 1 -7.64 -11.88 8.89
N VAL A 2 -7.99 -10.63 9.21
CA VAL A 2 -9.38 -10.26 9.52
C VAL A 2 -10.25 -10.44 8.28
N LYS A 3 -11.47 -10.91 8.49
CA LYS A 3 -12.43 -11.17 7.41
C LYS A 3 -13.39 -9.99 7.26
N ALA A 4 -13.88 -9.77 6.03
CA ALA A 4 -14.84 -8.70 5.75
C ALA A 4 -16.14 -8.93 6.54
N SER A 5 -16.62 -10.17 6.62
CA SER A 5 -17.78 -10.57 7.42
C SER A 5 -17.68 -10.14 8.89
N GLU A 6 -16.52 -10.29 9.52
CA GLU A 6 -16.28 -9.90 10.91
C GLU A 6 -16.36 -8.37 11.10
N ILE A 7 -15.81 -7.61 10.15
CA ILE A 7 -15.90 -6.13 10.15
C ILE A 7 -17.35 -5.68 9.96
N ILE A 8 -18.05 -6.27 8.99
CA ILE A 8 -19.44 -5.96 8.70
C ILE A 8 -20.33 -6.21 9.93
N GLN A 9 -20.18 -7.37 10.58
CA GLN A 9 -20.97 -7.71 11.78
C GLN A 9 -20.71 -6.74 12.95
N LYS A 10 -19.45 -6.33 13.16
CA LYS A 10 -19.12 -5.33 14.18
C LYS A 10 -19.73 -3.97 13.83
N ALA A 11 -19.66 -3.55 12.57
CA ALA A 11 -20.27 -2.31 12.11
C ALA A 11 -21.80 -2.34 12.27
N GLN A 12 -22.47 -3.42 11.88
CA GLN A 12 -23.91 -3.62 12.07
C GLN A 12 -24.31 -3.50 13.55
N THR A 13 -23.49 -4.04 14.46
CA THR A 13 -23.72 -3.93 15.91
C THR A 13 -23.63 -2.48 16.38
N LEU A 14 -22.61 -1.73 15.94
CA LEU A 14 -22.43 -0.31 16.31
C LEU A 14 -23.50 0.61 15.70
N LEU A 15 -23.99 0.25 14.51
CA LEU A 15 -25.04 0.96 13.79
C LEU A 15 -26.46 0.56 14.23
N ILE A 16 -26.59 -0.47 15.07
CA ILE A 16 -27.87 -1.02 15.52
C ILE A 16 -28.73 -1.47 14.30
N ASP A 17 -28.08 -2.15 13.35
CA ASP A 17 -28.70 -2.67 12.12
C ASP A 17 -28.31 -4.15 11.89
N PRO A 18 -28.75 -5.07 12.76
CA PRO A 18 -28.34 -6.49 12.71
C PRO A 18 -28.84 -7.22 11.46
N GLU A 19 -29.94 -6.74 10.85
CA GLU A 19 -30.55 -7.35 9.66
C GLU A 19 -30.10 -6.66 8.35
N ALA A 20 -29.19 -5.68 8.41
CA ALA A 20 -28.71 -4.93 7.24
C ALA A 20 -29.86 -4.27 6.42
N VAL A 21 -30.94 -3.88 7.10
CA VAL A 21 -32.13 -3.28 6.46
C VAL A 21 -31.82 -1.84 6.05
N ARG A 22 -31.06 -1.12 6.88
CA ARG A 22 -30.69 0.26 6.60
C ARG A 22 -29.45 0.34 5.73
N TRP A 23 -28.48 -0.53 6.01
CA TRP A 23 -27.19 -0.57 5.32
C TRP A 23 -26.96 -1.96 4.73
N PRO A 24 -27.28 -2.15 3.43
CA PRO A 24 -27.07 -3.43 2.76
C PRO A 24 -25.61 -3.89 2.82
N LEU A 25 -25.38 -5.20 2.93
CA LEU A 25 -24.03 -5.78 3.02
C LEU A 25 -23.09 -5.37 1.87
N PRO A 26 -23.56 -5.29 0.60
CA PRO A 26 -22.72 -4.83 -0.51
C PRO A 26 -22.25 -3.38 -0.34
N GLU A 27 -23.08 -2.53 0.28
CA GLU A 27 -22.72 -1.14 0.54
C GLU A 27 -21.67 -1.04 1.66
N LEU A 28 -21.83 -1.81 2.74
CA LEU A 28 -20.84 -1.90 3.81
C LEU A 28 -19.48 -2.40 3.28
N ALA A 29 -19.48 -3.42 2.42
CA ALA A 29 -18.27 -3.90 1.76
C ALA A 29 -17.57 -2.80 0.92
N GLY A 30 -18.32 -2.02 0.14
CA GLY A 30 -17.76 -0.89 -0.61
C GLY A 30 -17.17 0.21 0.28
N TRP A 31 -17.70 0.41 1.49
CA TRP A 31 -17.09 1.33 2.46
C TRP A 31 -15.83 0.76 3.11
N ILE A 32 -15.72 -0.56 3.29
CA ILE A 32 -14.48 -1.21 3.69
C ILE A 32 -13.40 -0.97 2.63
N ASP A 33 -13.71 -1.16 1.34
CA ASP A 33 -12.77 -0.86 0.25
C ASP A 33 -12.34 0.61 0.25
N SER A 34 -13.28 1.52 0.52
CA SER A 34 -12.97 2.95 0.67
C SER A 34 -12.04 3.23 1.86
N ALA A 35 -12.25 2.54 2.99
CA ALA A 35 -11.41 2.65 4.18
C ALA A 35 -9.99 2.13 3.91
N ILE A 36 -9.86 0.98 3.26
CA ILE A 36 -8.58 0.37 2.86
C ILE A 36 -7.81 1.34 1.96
N ASN A 37 -8.47 1.90 0.94
CA ASN A 37 -7.84 2.88 0.06
C ASN A 37 -7.37 4.13 0.81
N ALA A 38 -8.18 4.66 1.74
CA ALA A 38 -7.78 5.79 2.57
C ALA A 38 -6.57 5.46 3.47
N ILE A 39 -6.51 4.25 4.03
CA ILE A 39 -5.35 3.75 4.79
C ILE A 39 -4.11 3.66 3.90
N LEU A 40 -4.22 3.09 2.70
CA LEU A 40 -3.10 2.93 1.77
C LEU A 40 -2.56 4.28 1.28
N ILE A 41 -3.42 5.27 1.07
CA ILE A 41 -2.99 6.64 0.72
C ILE A 41 -2.19 7.27 1.87
N ALA A 42 -2.70 7.19 3.10
CA ALA A 42 -2.03 7.78 4.26
C ALA A 42 -0.78 7.01 4.68
N LYS A 43 -0.78 5.69 4.44
CA LYS A 43 0.26 4.78 4.87
C LYS A 43 0.45 3.66 3.83
N PRO A 44 1.22 3.93 2.76
CA PRO A 44 1.50 2.92 1.74
C PRO A 44 2.23 1.68 2.31
N SER A 45 2.94 1.84 3.44
CA SER A 45 3.60 0.74 4.13
C SER A 45 2.63 -0.28 4.76
N ALA A 46 1.32 -0.04 4.72
CA ALA A 46 0.31 -0.95 5.28
C ALA A 46 0.19 -2.28 4.51
N ASN A 47 0.53 -2.29 3.21
CA ASN A 47 0.52 -3.48 2.37
C ASN A 47 1.74 -3.48 1.44
N THR A 48 2.88 -3.97 1.94
CA THR A 48 4.13 -4.01 1.19
C THR A 48 4.55 -5.41 0.83
N HIS A 49 5.06 -5.59 -0.38
CA HIS A 49 5.57 -6.86 -0.89
C HIS A 49 6.99 -6.68 -1.42
N SER A 50 7.81 -7.72 -1.23
CA SER A 50 9.11 -7.81 -1.90
C SER A 50 8.94 -8.65 -3.16
N ILE A 51 9.26 -8.06 -4.30
CA ILE A 51 9.14 -8.69 -5.61
C ILE A 51 10.47 -8.63 -6.35
N THR A 52 10.74 -9.65 -7.16
CA THR A 52 11.87 -9.64 -8.09
C THR A 52 11.40 -9.13 -9.45
N VAL A 53 12.05 -8.09 -9.97
CA VAL A 53 11.74 -7.49 -11.27
C VAL A 53 12.93 -7.63 -12.22
N ASP A 54 12.62 -7.88 -13.49
CA ASP A 54 13.58 -7.76 -14.58
C ASP A 54 13.76 -6.28 -14.94
N LEU A 55 15.01 -5.85 -15.08
CA LEU A 55 15.34 -4.47 -15.42
C LEU A 55 15.33 -4.28 -16.94
N GLU A 56 14.69 -3.21 -17.39
CA GLU A 56 14.67 -2.78 -18.78
C GLU A 56 15.98 -2.06 -19.15
N LYS A 57 16.28 -1.97 -20.45
CA LYS A 57 17.44 -1.21 -20.94
C LYS A 57 17.32 0.27 -20.57
N GLY A 58 18.42 0.84 -20.12
CA GLY A 58 18.50 2.25 -19.73
C GLY A 58 18.42 2.46 -18.22
N THR A 59 18.28 3.72 -17.82
CA THR A 59 18.26 4.12 -16.40
C THR A 59 16.86 4.12 -15.82
N LYS A 60 15.85 4.47 -16.61
CA LYS A 60 14.46 4.57 -16.18
C LYS A 60 13.81 3.19 -16.12
N GLN A 61 13.13 2.90 -15.03
CA GLN A 61 12.41 1.66 -14.77
C GLN A 61 10.97 1.99 -14.35
N LYS A 62 10.06 1.07 -14.60
CA LYS A 62 8.65 1.18 -14.23
C LYS A 62 8.26 0.00 -13.35
N LEU A 63 7.32 0.22 -12.44
CA LEU A 63 6.73 -0.89 -11.70
C LEU A 63 5.93 -1.79 -12.67
N PRO A 64 5.98 -3.12 -12.47
CA PRO A 64 5.16 -4.04 -13.24
C PRO A 64 3.68 -3.78 -12.94
N THR A 65 2.84 -3.90 -13.97
CA THR A 65 1.39 -3.65 -13.88
C THR A 65 0.56 -4.93 -14.05
N ASP A 66 1.22 -6.03 -14.39
CA ASP A 66 0.69 -7.34 -14.75
C ASP A 66 0.80 -8.38 -13.63
N ILE A 67 1.30 -7.97 -12.46
CA ILE A 67 1.41 -8.83 -11.29
C ILE A 67 0.28 -8.55 -10.28
N ASP A 68 -0.15 -9.59 -9.58
CA ASP A 68 -1.20 -9.53 -8.55
C ASP A 68 -0.60 -9.93 -7.19
N PRO A 69 -0.67 -9.09 -6.14
CA PRO A 69 -1.30 -7.76 -6.09
C PRO A 69 -0.49 -6.67 -6.80
N ARG A 70 -1.19 -5.79 -7.52
CA ARG A 70 -0.56 -4.76 -8.37
C ARG A 70 0.22 -3.74 -7.54
N PRO A 71 1.49 -3.48 -7.86
CA PRO A 71 2.26 -2.40 -7.25
C PRO A 71 1.65 -1.04 -7.57
N MET A 72 1.53 -0.21 -6.54
CA MET A 72 1.07 1.17 -6.65
C MET A 72 2.19 2.19 -6.39
N MET A 73 3.21 1.80 -5.62
CA MET A 73 4.33 2.69 -5.27
C MET A 73 5.62 1.93 -5.01
N PHE A 74 6.73 2.45 -5.53
CA PHE A 74 8.07 1.96 -5.22
C PHE A 74 8.49 2.44 -3.83
N ILE A 75 9.07 1.54 -3.01
CA ILE A 75 9.56 1.89 -1.67
C ILE A 75 11.09 1.85 -1.65
N ALA A 76 11.69 0.74 -2.06
CA ALA A 76 13.14 0.58 -2.03
C ALA A 76 13.61 -0.56 -2.92
N ALA A 77 14.82 -0.45 -3.46
CA ALA A 77 15.55 -1.60 -3.96
C ALA A 77 16.53 -2.10 -2.89
N ARG A 78 16.62 -3.41 -2.71
CA ARG A 78 17.47 -4.02 -1.67
C ARG A 78 18.77 -4.57 -2.26
N ARG A 79 18.66 -5.37 -3.32
CA ARG A 79 19.78 -6.11 -3.88
C ARG A 79 19.51 -6.51 -5.32
N ASN A 80 20.58 -6.70 -6.07
CA ASN A 80 20.52 -7.41 -7.34
C ASN A 80 20.24 -8.88 -7.10
N ILE A 81 19.69 -9.55 -8.11
CA ILE A 81 19.56 -11.00 -8.16
C ILE A 81 20.49 -11.52 -9.26
N ASN A 82 21.30 -12.53 -8.94
CA ASN A 82 22.21 -13.16 -9.89
C ASN A 82 21.41 -14.02 -10.89
N ALA A 83 22.04 -14.40 -12.01
CA ALA A 83 21.39 -15.19 -13.05
C ALA A 83 20.90 -16.58 -12.57
N ASP A 84 21.51 -17.12 -11.51
CA ASP A 84 21.12 -18.39 -10.85
C ASP A 84 20.01 -18.20 -9.79
N GLY A 85 19.47 -16.99 -9.63
CA GLY A 85 18.45 -16.66 -8.64
C GLY A 85 19.00 -16.35 -7.24
N THR A 86 20.32 -16.43 -7.03
CA THR A 86 20.91 -16.14 -5.72
C THR A 86 21.00 -14.64 -5.44
N PRO A 87 20.98 -14.23 -4.15
CA PRO A 87 21.21 -12.85 -3.76
C PRO A 87 22.53 -12.28 -4.29
N GLY A 88 22.44 -11.20 -5.06
CA GLY A 88 23.58 -10.44 -5.57
C GLY A 88 23.95 -9.26 -4.66
N LYS A 89 24.71 -8.32 -5.22
CA LYS A 89 25.18 -7.13 -4.50
C LYS A 89 24.03 -6.23 -4.05
N ALA A 90 24.16 -5.66 -2.87
CA ALA A 90 23.23 -4.65 -2.35
C ALA A 90 23.17 -3.41 -3.27
N VAL A 91 22.01 -2.78 -3.30
CA VAL A 91 21.77 -1.54 -4.05
C VAL A 91 21.44 -0.42 -3.06
N THR A 92 22.09 0.74 -3.22
CA THR A 92 21.93 1.85 -2.27
C THR A 92 21.13 3.01 -2.87
N PRO A 93 20.33 3.73 -2.07
CA PRO A 93 19.64 4.92 -2.53
C PRO A 93 20.62 6.07 -2.76
N VAL A 94 20.42 6.83 -3.83
CA VAL A 94 21.10 8.12 -4.10
C VAL A 94 20.05 9.15 -4.53
N SER A 95 20.23 10.40 -4.14
CA SER A 95 19.32 11.47 -4.59
C SER A 95 19.61 11.88 -6.03
N ILE A 96 18.55 12.13 -6.80
CA ILE A 96 18.63 12.54 -8.21
C ILE A 96 19.51 13.79 -8.35
N GLN A 97 19.29 14.80 -7.52
CA GLN A 97 20.08 16.04 -7.50
C GLN A 97 21.58 15.80 -7.32
N LYS A 98 21.98 14.86 -6.43
CA LYS A 98 23.40 14.55 -6.22
C LYS A 98 23.98 13.85 -7.44
N MET A 99 23.21 12.98 -8.08
CA MET A 99 23.63 12.30 -9.31
C MET A 99 23.79 13.30 -10.45
N ASP A 100 22.79 14.16 -10.67
CA ASP A 100 22.81 15.20 -11.71
C ASP A 100 23.99 16.17 -11.56
N MET A 101 24.38 16.51 -10.33
CA MET A 101 25.54 17.37 -10.08
C MET A 101 26.89 16.67 -10.27
N SER A 102 26.97 15.38 -9.97
CA SER A 102 28.24 14.63 -9.95
C SER A 102 28.57 13.94 -11.28
N ASP A 103 27.56 13.44 -11.99
CA ASP A 103 27.66 12.87 -13.32
C ASP A 103 26.41 13.23 -14.14
N PRO A 104 26.33 14.43 -14.74
CA PRO A 104 25.17 14.86 -15.54
C PRO A 104 24.81 13.90 -16.70
N ASP A 105 25.78 13.11 -17.17
CA ASP A 105 25.62 12.15 -18.26
C ASP A 105 25.26 10.74 -17.75
N TRP A 106 24.84 10.60 -16.48
CA TRP A 106 24.54 9.29 -15.87
C TRP A 106 23.43 8.49 -16.56
N HIS A 107 22.56 9.16 -17.33
CA HIS A 107 21.56 8.52 -18.19
C HIS A 107 22.15 7.84 -19.44
N SER A 108 23.43 8.10 -19.76
CA SER A 108 24.11 7.54 -20.93
C SER A 108 24.26 6.02 -20.86
N GLU A 109 23.91 5.34 -21.95
CA GLU A 109 24.11 3.89 -22.06
C GLU A 109 25.57 3.45 -22.25
N ARG A 110 26.51 4.41 -22.37
CA ARG A 110 27.94 4.11 -22.63
C ARG A 110 28.56 3.20 -21.56
N ARG A 111 28.06 3.25 -20.33
CA ARG A 111 28.56 2.48 -19.17
C ARG A 111 27.54 1.44 -18.68
N LYS A 112 26.67 0.94 -19.55
CA LYS A 112 25.59 0.03 -19.15
C LYS A 112 26.10 -1.28 -18.55
N ARG A 113 25.36 -1.81 -17.56
CA ARG A 113 25.68 -3.05 -16.83
C ARG A 113 24.40 -3.78 -16.41
N ALA A 114 24.47 -5.10 -16.30
CA ALA A 114 23.36 -5.88 -15.76
C ALA A 114 23.08 -5.60 -14.26
N ALA A 115 24.13 -5.36 -13.45
CA ALA A 115 23.95 -5.09 -12.02
C ALA A 115 23.85 -3.58 -11.73
N ALA A 116 22.78 -3.19 -11.03
CA ALA A 116 22.60 -1.84 -10.51
C ALA A 116 23.44 -1.63 -9.24
N LEU A 117 24.06 -0.47 -9.10
CA LEU A 117 24.78 -0.07 -7.89
C LEU A 117 23.92 0.82 -7.00
N HIS A 118 23.20 1.74 -7.63
CA HIS A 118 22.34 2.70 -6.97
C HIS A 118 20.95 2.68 -7.57
N TYR A 119 19.97 3.05 -6.75
CA TYR A 119 18.65 3.43 -7.23
C TYR A 119 18.33 4.85 -6.81
N LEU A 120 17.49 5.51 -7.59
CA LEU A 120 17.01 6.85 -7.35
C LEU A 120 15.50 6.84 -7.53
N PHE A 121 14.81 7.62 -6.72
CA PHE A 121 13.35 7.65 -6.68
C PHE A 121 12.88 9.09 -6.45
N ASP A 122 11.84 9.49 -7.18
CA ASP A 122 11.14 10.77 -7.01
C ASP A 122 9.74 10.49 -6.48
N GLU A 123 9.45 10.99 -5.30
CA GLU A 123 8.15 10.83 -4.64
C GLU A 123 6.98 11.42 -5.47
N LYS A 124 7.25 12.36 -6.38
CA LYS A 124 6.24 12.92 -7.29
C LYS A 124 5.77 11.93 -8.34
N ASN A 125 6.58 10.91 -8.65
CA ASN A 125 6.21 9.85 -9.59
C ASN A 125 6.41 8.47 -8.95
N PRO A 126 5.45 8.01 -8.14
CA PRO A 126 5.61 6.81 -7.32
C PRO A 126 5.74 5.49 -8.10
N THR A 127 5.38 5.49 -9.38
CA THR A 127 5.36 4.30 -10.24
C THR A 127 6.64 4.11 -11.05
N GLU A 128 7.57 5.05 -10.96
CA GLU A 128 8.82 5.03 -11.71
C GLU A 128 10.01 5.17 -10.74
N TYR A 129 11.10 4.49 -11.09
CA TYR A 129 12.36 4.62 -10.37
C TYR A 129 13.52 4.56 -11.37
N PHE A 130 14.69 4.99 -10.95
CA PHE A 130 15.88 4.98 -11.78
C PHE A 130 16.94 4.07 -11.16
N VAL A 131 17.74 3.45 -12.03
CA VAL A 131 18.90 2.64 -11.65
C VAL A 131 20.16 3.23 -12.24
N TYR A 132 21.26 3.10 -11.51
CA TYR A 132 22.59 3.49 -11.97
C TYR A 132 23.62 2.39 -11.73
N PRO A 133 24.53 2.12 -12.68
CA PRO A 133 24.54 2.63 -14.06
C PRO A 133 23.32 2.19 -14.87
N ALA A 134 23.15 2.73 -16.08
CA ALA A 134 22.11 2.28 -17.01
C ALA A 134 22.12 0.74 -17.14
N ASN A 135 20.95 0.10 -17.12
CA ASN A 135 20.87 -1.34 -17.25
C ASN A 135 21.00 -1.77 -18.72
N ASP A 136 21.57 -2.95 -18.95
CA ASP A 136 21.69 -3.54 -20.29
C ASP A 136 20.48 -4.42 -20.71
N GLY A 137 19.47 -4.51 -19.84
CA GLY A 137 18.26 -5.30 -20.03
C GLY A 137 18.37 -6.74 -19.53
N LYS A 138 19.44 -7.08 -18.80
CA LYS A 138 19.68 -8.44 -18.28
C LYS A 138 19.74 -8.48 -16.74
N GLY A 139 19.59 -7.33 -16.09
CA GLY A 139 19.58 -7.23 -14.63
C GLY A 139 18.29 -7.71 -14.02
N LYS A 140 18.37 -8.22 -12.80
CA LYS A 140 17.22 -8.48 -11.93
C LYS A 140 17.41 -7.77 -10.60
N LEU A 141 16.33 -7.25 -10.04
CA LEU A 141 16.36 -6.48 -8.81
C LEU A 141 15.27 -6.96 -7.84
N ASP A 142 15.65 -7.14 -6.59
CA ASP A 142 14.73 -7.39 -5.47
C ASP A 142 14.30 -6.04 -4.91
N ILE A 143 13.03 -5.69 -5.13
CA ILE A 143 12.44 -4.40 -4.77
C ILE A 143 11.29 -4.60 -3.78
N THR A 144 11.15 -3.65 -2.86
CA THR A 144 9.98 -3.51 -2.00
C THR A 144 9.04 -2.49 -2.62
N VAL A 145 7.78 -2.86 -2.74
CA VAL A 145 6.70 -2.04 -3.29
C VAL A 145 5.52 -2.02 -2.34
N ALA A 146 4.76 -0.93 -2.32
CA ALA A 146 3.40 -0.95 -1.81
C ALA A 146 2.49 -1.51 -2.91
N CYS A 147 1.58 -2.39 -2.54
CA CYS A 147 0.60 -2.97 -3.47
C CYS A 147 -0.81 -2.55 -3.09
N GLU A 148 -1.67 -2.51 -4.11
CA GLU A 148 -3.10 -2.39 -3.88
C GLU A 148 -3.68 -3.64 -3.20
N VAL A 149 -4.87 -3.48 -2.65
CA VAL A 149 -5.64 -4.57 -2.05
C VAL A 149 -6.83 -4.84 -2.97
N ALA A 150 -7.07 -6.11 -3.28
CA ALA A 150 -8.21 -6.51 -4.09
C ALA A 150 -9.53 -6.07 -3.41
N PRO A 151 -10.52 -5.57 -4.18
CA PRO A 151 -11.80 -5.16 -3.62
C PRO A 151 -12.53 -6.37 -3.02
N ILE A 152 -13.35 -6.10 -2.02
CA ILE A 152 -14.17 -7.12 -1.37
C ILE A 152 -15.33 -7.49 -2.29
N VAL A 153 -15.28 -8.70 -2.84
CA VAL A 153 -16.34 -9.26 -3.69
C VAL A 153 -17.01 -10.43 -2.97
N PRO A 154 -18.35 -10.48 -2.91
CA PRO A 154 -19.05 -11.62 -2.33
C PRO A 154 -18.78 -12.89 -3.14
N THR A 155 -18.54 -14.00 -2.44
CA THR A 155 -18.29 -15.33 -3.03
C THR A 155 -19.57 -16.07 -3.42
N GLY A 156 -20.74 -15.54 -3.05
CA GLY A 156 -22.06 -16.11 -3.28
C GLY A 156 -23.13 -15.02 -3.32
N ASP A 157 -24.26 -15.27 -2.66
CA ASP A 157 -25.35 -14.31 -2.53
C ASP A 157 -24.89 -13.01 -1.83
N PRO A 158 -24.93 -11.83 -2.48
CA PRO A 158 -24.52 -10.56 -1.88
C PRO A 158 -25.32 -10.14 -0.63
N ASP A 159 -26.51 -10.72 -0.41
CA ASP A 159 -27.31 -10.43 0.77
C ASP A 159 -27.06 -11.42 1.92
N ASP A 160 -26.25 -12.47 1.71
CA ASP A 160 -25.78 -13.39 2.76
C ASP A 160 -24.40 -12.95 3.29
N ILE A 161 -24.33 -12.67 4.59
CA ILE A 161 -23.07 -12.33 5.29
C ILE A 161 -21.97 -13.38 5.10
N LYS A 162 -22.32 -14.66 4.90
CA LYS A 162 -21.35 -15.73 4.65
C LYS A 162 -20.60 -15.55 3.33
N SER A 163 -21.20 -14.86 2.36
CA SER A 163 -20.55 -14.55 1.08
C SER A 163 -19.35 -13.61 1.25
N TYR A 164 -19.27 -12.90 2.38
CA TYR A 164 -18.19 -11.99 2.73
C TYR A 164 -17.13 -12.62 3.65
N ASP A 165 -17.02 -13.96 3.67
CA ASP A 165 -15.97 -14.67 4.41
C ASP A 165 -14.59 -14.60 3.72
N VAL A 166 -14.25 -13.42 3.20
CA VAL A 166 -13.03 -13.11 2.45
C VAL A 166 -12.10 -12.23 3.29
N PRO A 167 -10.77 -12.38 3.15
CA PRO A 167 -9.82 -11.54 3.87
C PRO A 167 -9.89 -10.09 3.38
N VAL A 168 -9.75 -9.13 4.29
CA VAL A 168 -9.73 -7.68 3.97
C VAL A 168 -8.40 -7.21 3.38
N GLY A 169 -7.42 -8.10 3.23
CA GLY A 169 -6.11 -7.82 2.64
C GLY A 169 -5.14 -6.98 3.50
N LEU A 170 -5.61 -6.40 4.62
CA LEU A 170 -4.75 -5.71 5.58
C LEU A 170 -4.54 -6.52 6.87
N PRO A 171 -3.34 -6.48 7.48
CA PRO A 171 -3.08 -7.16 8.75
C PRO A 171 -3.70 -6.42 9.94
N GLU A 172 -3.78 -7.06 11.11
CA GLU A 172 -4.05 -6.32 12.34
C GLU A 172 -2.94 -5.31 12.65
N PRO A 173 -3.21 -4.18 13.35
CA PRO A 173 -4.47 -3.71 13.94
C PRO A 173 -5.37 -2.85 13.03
N TYR A 174 -5.40 -3.06 11.70
CA TYR A 174 -6.19 -2.19 10.81
C TYR A 174 -7.70 -2.44 10.85
N SER A 175 -8.17 -3.50 11.54
CA SER A 175 -9.61 -3.79 11.62
C SER A 175 -10.41 -2.67 12.28
N GLU A 176 -9.95 -2.15 13.41
CA GLU A 176 -10.67 -1.12 14.17
C GLU A 176 -10.82 0.20 13.40
N PRO A 177 -9.75 0.78 12.79
CA PRO A 177 -9.89 1.94 11.92
C PRO A 177 -10.88 1.70 10.77
N ILE A 178 -10.88 0.51 10.16
CA ILE A 178 -11.80 0.20 9.06
C ILE A 178 -13.25 0.25 9.57
N ILE A 179 -13.54 -0.33 10.73
CA ILE A 179 -14.88 -0.31 11.34
C ILE A 179 -15.34 1.14 11.59
N ASP A 180 -14.47 1.97 12.15
CA ASP A 180 -14.75 3.40 12.37
C ASP A 180 -15.07 4.12 11.06
N TYR A 181 -14.30 3.89 10.00
CA TYR A 181 -14.57 4.50 8.70
C TYR A 181 -15.92 4.07 8.12
N VAL A 182 -16.28 2.79 8.23
CA VAL A 182 -17.58 2.26 7.80
C VAL A 182 -18.72 2.93 8.58
N CYS A 183 -18.59 3.04 9.91
CA CYS A 183 -19.59 3.70 10.77
C CYS A 183 -19.74 5.19 10.45
N TYR A 184 -18.62 5.87 10.14
CA TYR A 184 -18.63 7.26 9.66
C TYR A 184 -19.45 7.41 8.38
N ARG A 185 -19.23 6.55 7.37
CA ARG A 185 -19.96 6.63 6.09
C ARG A 185 -21.45 6.37 6.26
N ALA A 186 -21.83 5.39 7.08
CA ALA A 186 -23.23 5.15 7.44
C ALA A 186 -23.88 6.38 8.08
N GLN A 187 -23.30 6.89 9.16
CA GLN A 187 -23.91 7.96 9.97
C GLN A 187 -23.96 9.31 9.25
N THR A 188 -23.07 9.54 8.28
CA THR A 188 -23.06 10.77 7.47
C THR A 188 -23.94 10.72 6.23
N LYS A 189 -24.19 9.52 5.67
CA LYS A 189 -25.10 9.35 4.52
C LYS A 189 -26.57 9.48 4.93
N ASP A 190 -26.91 9.07 6.14
CA ASP A 190 -28.28 9.04 6.62
C ASP A 190 -28.93 10.44 6.59
N ALA A 191 -30.10 10.59 5.97
CA ALA A 191 -30.77 11.91 5.85
C ALA A 191 -31.82 12.14 6.94
N THR A 192 -32.42 11.06 7.48
CA THR A 192 -33.56 11.13 8.41
C THR A 192 -33.21 10.70 9.82
N GLY A 193 -32.09 9.99 10.01
CA GLY A 193 -31.52 9.63 11.33
C GLY A 193 -30.05 10.02 11.49
N ALA A 194 -29.53 10.90 10.64
CA ALA A 194 -28.14 11.34 10.69
C ALA A 194 -27.76 11.85 12.07
N ASP A 195 -26.70 11.27 12.61
CA ASP A 195 -25.97 11.85 13.73
C ASP A 195 -24.59 12.27 13.23
N ALA A 196 -24.55 13.44 12.60
CA ALA A 196 -23.31 14.01 12.07
C ALA A 196 -22.24 14.19 13.16
N GLY A 197 -22.64 14.34 14.44
CA GLY A 197 -21.74 14.40 15.58
C GLY A 197 -21.06 13.05 15.82
N ARG A 198 -21.82 11.95 15.87
CA ARG A 198 -21.25 10.59 15.97
C ARG A 198 -20.41 10.23 14.76
N GLY A 199 -20.85 10.60 13.56
CA GLY A 199 -20.10 10.35 12.33
C GLY A 199 -18.72 11.03 12.37
N ALA A 200 -18.67 12.29 12.80
CA ALA A 200 -17.42 13.02 12.96
C ALA A 200 -16.48 12.37 13.99
N LEU A 201 -17.02 11.81 15.09
CA LEU A 201 -16.22 11.11 16.11
C LEU A 201 -15.57 9.83 15.55
N HIS A 202 -16.31 9.03 14.78
CA HIS A 202 -15.73 7.84 14.13
C HIS A 202 -14.65 8.22 13.12
N TYR A 203 -14.87 9.27 12.30
CA TYR A 203 -13.83 9.73 11.39
C TYR A 203 -12.59 10.24 12.12
N GLN A 204 -12.76 10.94 13.25
CA GLN A 204 -11.66 11.38 14.08
C GLN A 204 -10.88 10.19 14.68
N ALA A 205 -11.58 9.16 15.17
CA ALA A 205 -10.95 7.94 15.68
C ALA A 205 -10.14 7.22 14.61
N PHE A 206 -10.70 7.05 13.40
CA PHE A 206 -10.02 6.53 12.22
C PHE A 206 -8.73 7.31 11.91
N ALA A 207 -8.83 8.64 11.79
CA ALA A 207 -7.69 9.50 11.45
C ALA A 207 -6.61 9.46 12.53
N GLN A 208 -6.99 9.46 13.81
CA GLN A 208 -6.07 9.36 14.93
C GLN A 208 -5.34 8.01 14.95
N ALA A 209 -6.04 6.90 14.74
CA ALA A 209 -5.44 5.57 14.74
C ALA A 209 -4.38 5.42 13.62
N ILE A 210 -4.67 5.93 12.41
CA ILE A 210 -3.70 5.95 11.30
C ILE A 210 -2.51 6.86 11.63
N GLY A 211 -2.76 8.03 12.19
CA GLY A 211 -1.72 8.99 12.58
C GLY A 211 -0.76 8.40 13.62
N ILE A 212 -1.29 7.80 14.68
CA ILE A 212 -0.51 7.13 15.73
C ILE A 212 0.36 6.03 15.12
N LYS A 213 -0.19 5.19 14.25
CA LYS A 213 0.59 4.09 13.63
C LYS A 213 1.71 4.60 12.73
N THR A 214 1.50 5.71 12.02
CA THR A 214 2.53 6.35 11.19
C THR A 214 3.65 6.93 12.06
N GLN A 215 3.30 7.59 13.16
CA GLN A 215 4.26 8.14 14.11
C GLN A 215 5.05 7.04 14.84
N VAL A 216 4.39 5.95 15.24
CA VAL A 216 5.05 4.80 15.88
C VAL A 216 6.06 4.16 14.93
N GLU A 217 5.73 3.94 13.65
CA GLU A 217 6.69 3.39 12.70
C GLU A 217 7.92 4.30 12.54
N ALA A 218 7.69 5.61 12.39
CA ALA A 218 8.79 6.57 12.28
C ALA A 218 9.71 6.56 13.51
N ASN A 219 9.13 6.50 14.72
CA ASN A 219 9.88 6.58 15.98
C ASN A 219 10.51 5.26 16.45
N SER A 220 9.89 4.12 16.10
CA SER A 220 10.33 2.78 16.50
C SER A 220 11.24 2.11 15.47
N SER A 221 11.39 2.70 14.28
CA SER A 221 12.28 2.20 13.25
C SER A 221 13.72 2.06 13.78
N PRO A 222 14.33 0.87 13.74
CA PRO A 222 15.74 0.68 14.10
C PRO A 222 16.69 1.54 13.26
N ASN A 223 16.23 2.02 12.10
CA ASN A 223 16.97 2.92 11.22
C ASN A 223 16.87 4.39 11.63
N ALA A 224 15.84 4.80 12.39
CA ALA A 224 15.65 6.18 12.85
C ALA A 224 16.65 6.58 13.95
N ARG A 225 17.22 5.62 14.69
CA ARG A 225 18.21 5.87 15.76
C ARG A 225 19.66 5.99 15.28
N ARG A 226 19.95 5.83 13.99
CA ARG A 226 21.33 5.83 13.45
C ARG A 226 21.82 7.18 12.93
N THR A 227 21.02 8.23 13.03
CA THR A 227 21.38 9.60 12.63
C THR A 227 21.62 10.53 13.83
N GLY A 228 22.16 9.99 14.92
CA GLY A 228 22.70 10.75 16.05
C GLY A 228 24.22 10.81 16.01
#